data_AF-A0AAV8T7U6-F1
#
_entry.id   AF-A0AAV8T7U6-F1
#
_cell.length_a   1.000
_cell.length_b   1.000
_cell.length_c   1.000
_cell.angle_alpha   90.00
_cell.angle_beta   90.00
_cell.angle_gamma   90.00
#
_symmetry.space_group_name_H-M   'P 1'
#
loop_
_entity.id
_entity.type
_entity.pdbx_description
1 polymer ?
#
loop_
_entity_poly.entity_id
_entity_poly.type
_entity_poly.pdbx_seq_one_letter_code
_entity_poly.pdbx_strand_id
1 'polypeptide(L)' 'MNPLISVASIIAASLAVGFAFIGPGVGQGTAAGQVVEGITRQSEVKGKVRGTLLLSLDFMEALTILHHRHHKPVRCL' A
#
# COMPACT_ATOMS: atom_id res chain seq x y z
N MET A 1 -2.42 31.15 -11.91
CA MET A 1 -2.05 29.77 -12.29
C MET A 1 -2.81 29.42 -13.56
N ASN A 2 -2.13 29.01 -14.62
CA ASN A 2 -2.76 28.76 -15.91
C ASN A 2 -3.55 27.44 -15.82
N PRO A 3 -4.87 27.42 -16.11
CA PRO A 3 -5.71 26.25 -15.89
C PRO A 3 -5.22 25.01 -16.66
N LEU A 4 -4.62 25.21 -17.84
CA LEU A 4 -4.02 24.14 -18.64
C LEU A 4 -2.88 23.41 -17.94
N ILE A 5 -2.02 24.14 -17.21
CA ILE A 5 -0.89 23.54 -16.48
C ILE A 5 -1.41 22.70 -15.31
N SER A 6 -2.46 23.18 -14.64
CA SER A 6 -3.07 22.45 -13.53
C SER A 6 -3.68 21.13 -13.99
N VAL A 7 -4.40 21.12 -15.12
CA VAL A 7 -5.00 19.90 -15.68
C VAL A 7 -3.90 18.92 -16.11
N ALA A 8 -2.87 19.39 -16.83
CA ALA A 8 -1.76 18.54 -17.27
C ALA A 8 -1.02 17.89 -16.08
N SER A 9 -0.80 18.65 -15.00
CA SER A 9 -0.12 18.14 -13.80
C SER A 9 -0.93 17.07 -13.07
N ILE A 10 -2.25 17.20 -12.98
CA ILE A 10 -3.12 16.20 -12.33
C ILE A 10 -3.10 14.89 -13.12
N ILE A 11 -3.20 14.97 -14.44
CA ILE A 11 -3.17 13.77 -15.31
C ILE A 11 -1.82 13.06 -15.18
N ALA A 12 -0.71 13.80 -15.26
CA ALA A 12 0.63 13.23 -15.11
C ALA A 12 0.84 12.57 -13.73
N ALA A 13 0.38 13.23 -12.65
CA ALA A 13 0.47 12.69 -11.30
C ALA A 13 -0.35 11.40 -11.14
N SER A 14 -1.57 11.35 -11.68
CA SER A 14 -2.44 10.18 -11.58
C SER A 14 -1.86 8.95 -12.31
N LEU A 15 -1.26 9.14 -13.49
CA LEU A 15 -0.58 8.07 -14.21
C LEU A 15 0.64 7.57 -13.42
N ALA A 16 1.49 8.48 -12.95
CA ALA A 16 2.68 8.12 -12.19
C ALA A 16 2.34 7.31 -10.94
N VAL A 17 1.31 7.71 -10.19
CA VAL A 17 0.85 6.99 -8.99
C VAL A 17 0.25 5.63 -9.36
N GLY A 18 -0.52 5.55 -10.45
CA GLY A 18 -1.09 4.29 -10.92
C GLY A 18 -0.03 3.24 -11.24
N PHE A 19 1.05 3.64 -11.93
CA PHE A 19 2.16 2.73 -12.23
C PHE A 19 3.00 2.38 -10.99
N ALA A 20 3.17 3.32 -10.05
CA ALA A 20 3.89 3.07 -8.81
C ALA A 20 3.24 1.97 -7.95
N PHE A 21 1.92 1.78 -8.04
CA PHE A 21 1.18 0.82 -7.22
C PHE A 21 1.23 -0.63 -7.73
N ILE A 22 1.71 -0.87 -8.96
CA ILE A 22 1.75 -2.21 -9.56
C ILE A 22 2.66 -3.15 -8.75
N GLY A 23 3.85 -2.69 -8.36
CA GLY A 23 4.80 -3.48 -7.58
C GLY A 23 4.23 -3.93 -6.21
N PRO A 24 3.75 -3.00 -5.37
CA PRO A 24 3.09 -3.33 -4.11
C PRO A 24 1.89 -4.27 -4.29
N GLY A 25 1.03 -4.02 -5.27
CA GLY A 25 -0.16 -4.84 -5.52
C GLY A 25 0.17 -6.30 -5.86
N VAL A 26 1.18 -6.52 -6.72
CA VAL A 26 1.62 -7.89 -7.08
C VAL A 26 2.30 -8.59 -5.90
N GLY A 27 3.17 -7.89 -5.17
CA GLY A 27 3.88 -8.45 -4.01
C GLY A 27 2.93 -8.86 -2.88
N GLN A 28 2.04 -7.96 -2.47
CA GLN A 28 1.05 -8.21 -1.42
C GLN A 28 0.04 -9.28 -1.84
N GLY A 29 -0.42 -9.25 -3.10
CA GLY A 29 -1.35 -10.25 -3.63
C GLY A 29 -0.75 -11.66 -3.66
N THR A 30 0.51 -11.79 -4.06
CA THR A 30 1.21 -13.08 -4.08
C THR A 30 1.41 -13.63 -2.66
N ALA A 31 1.85 -12.79 -1.72
CA ALA A 31 2.00 -13.18 -0.32
C ALA A 31 0.68 -13.62 0.31
N ALA A 32 -0.42 -12.91 0.04
CA ALA A 32 -1.76 -13.29 0.47
C ALA A 32 -2.20 -14.64 -0.12
N GLY A 33 -1.93 -14.87 -1.41
CA GLY A 33 -2.22 -16.15 -2.07
C GLY A 33 -1.51 -17.33 -1.43
N GLN A 34 -0.20 -17.21 -1.16
CA GLN A 34 0.59 -18.24 -0.48
C GLN A 34 0.09 -18.51 0.94
N VAL A 35 -0.32 -17.46 1.66
CA VAL A 35 -0.92 -17.59 2.99
C VAL A 35 -2.26 -18.34 2.93
N VAL A 36 -3.10 -18.03 1.95
CA VAL A 36 -4.37 -18.75 1.75
C VAL A 36 -4.11 -20.22 1.46
N GLU A 37 -3.14 -20.54 0.59
CA GLU A 37 -2.77 -21.93 0.31
C GLU A 37 -2.24 -22.64 1.58
N GLY A 38 -1.36 -21.99 2.34
CA GLY A 38 -0.86 -22.53 3.62
C GLY A 38 -1.98 -22.76 4.64
N ILE A 39 -2.96 -21.84 4.70
CA ILE A 39 -4.16 -21.93 5.54
C ILE A 39 -5.05 -23.12 5.12
N THR A 40 -5.15 -23.41 3.82
CA THR A 40 -5.93 -24.56 3.35
C THR A 40 -5.29 -25.90 3.72
N ARG A 41 -3.95 -25.96 3.73
CA ARG A 41 -3.20 -27.17 4.15
C ARG A 41 -3.18 -27.36 5.66
N GLN A 42 -3.13 -26.27 6.43
CA GLN A 42 -3.15 -26.30 7.90
C GLN A 42 -4.16 -25.29 8.45
N SER A 43 -5.40 -25.75 8.58
CA SER A 43 -6.53 -24.91 8.99
C SER A 43 -6.53 -24.56 10.49
N GLU A 44 -5.84 -25.34 11.32
CA GLU A 44 -5.76 -25.12 12.77
C GLU A 44 -5.03 -23.81 13.13
N VAL A 45 -4.08 -23.37 12.30
CA VAL A 45 -3.27 -22.16 12.54
C VAL A 45 -3.80 -20.91 11.82
N LYS A 46 -5.00 -20.98 11.23
CA LYS A 46 -5.65 -19.91 10.44
C LYS A 46 -5.55 -18.52 11.06
N GLY A 47 -5.91 -18.41 12.35
CA GLY A 47 -5.94 -17.13 13.05
C GLY A 47 -4.54 -16.51 13.22
N LYS A 48 -3.55 -17.34 13.56
CA LYS A 48 -2.16 -16.91 13.75
C LYS A 48 -1.54 -16.44 12.43
N VAL A 49 -1.71 -17.20 11.35
CA VAL A 49 -1.14 -16.89 10.03
C VAL A 49 -1.80 -15.65 9.42
N ARG A 50 -3.13 -15.52 9.50
CA ARG A 50 -3.84 -14.32 9.03
C ARG A 50 -3.46 -13.08 9.86
N GLY A 51 -3.29 -13.23 11.16
CA GLY A 51 -2.80 -12.15 12.04
C GLY A 51 -1.42 -11.65 11.62
N THR A 52 -0.46 -12.56 11.37
CA THR A 52 0.88 -12.19 10.90
C THR A 52 0.85 -11.57 9.50
N LEU A 53 0.04 -12.09 8.57
CA LEU A 53 -0.13 -11.48 7.24
C LEU A 53 -0.64 -10.03 7.35
N LEU A 54 -1.70 -9.81 8.12
CA LEU A 54 -2.29 -8.48 8.29
C LEU A 54 -1.32 -7.53 8.98
N LEU A 55 -0.57 -7.99 9.98
CA LEU A 55 0.47 -7.19 10.64
C LEU A 55 1.56 -6.77 9.64
N SER A 56 2.05 -7.69 8.81
CA SER A 56 3.04 -7.38 7.78
C SER A 56 2.51 -6.38 6.75
N LEU A 57 1.23 -6.50 6.36
CA LEU A 57 0.58 -5.58 5.44
C LEU A 57 0.43 -4.19 6.06
N ASP A 58 -0.01 -4.13 7.31
CA ASP A 58 -0.16 -2.90 8.08
C ASP A 58 1.16 -2.15 8.24
N PHE A 59 2.26 -2.86 8.55
CA PHE A 59 3.59 -2.25 8.59
C PHE A 59 4.01 -1.63 7.25
N MET A 60 3.70 -2.27 6.12
CA MET A 60 4.02 -1.75 4.79
C MET A 60 3.25 -0.47 4.48
N GLU A 61 1.97 -0.42 4.84
CA GLU A 61 1.13 0.78 4.70
C GLU A 61 1.57 1.89 5.68
N ALA A 62 1.88 1.52 6.93
CA ALA A 62 2.34 2.46 7.95
C ALA A 62 3.66 3.14 7.56
N LEU A 63 4.60 2.42 6.94
CA LEU A 63 5.84 3.01 6.41
C LEU A 63 5.55 4.02 5.30
N THR A 64 4.62 3.71 4.40
CA THR A 64 4.19 4.63 3.32
C THR A 64 3.58 5.91 3.91
N ILE A 65 2.70 5.77 4.91
CA ILE A 65 2.08 6.91 5.60
C ILE A 65 3.14 7.72 6.38
N LEU A 66 4.04 7.05 7.11
CA LEU A 66 5.10 7.68 7.89
C LEU A 66 6.05 8.48 7.00
N HIS A 67 6.47 7.91 5.86
CA HIS A 67 7.31 8.60 4.89
C HIS A 67 6.64 9.88 4.38
N HIS A 68 5.32 9.85 4.14
CA HIS A 68 4.58 11.03 3.73
C HIS A 68 4.47 12.10 4.85
N ARG A 69 4.38 11.67 6.12
CA ARG A 69 4.31 12.57 7.28
C ARG A 69 5.62 13.34 7.54
N HIS A 70 6.77 12.86 7.09
CA HIS A 70 8.04 13.56 7.26
C HIS A 70 8.23 14.77 6.31
N HIS A 71 7.41 14.91 5.26
CA HIS A 71 7.48 16.03 4.30
C HIS A 71 6.44 17.14 4.53
N LYS A 72 5.50 16.96 5.46
CA LYS A 72 4.56 18.02 5.86
C LYS A 72 5.02 18.55 7.22
N PRO A 73 5.67 19.73 7.32
CA PRO A 73 5.69 20.41 8.59
C PRO A 73 4.22 20.59 8.98
N VAL A 74 3.87 20.06 10.15
CA VAL A 74 2.71 20.43 10.93
C VAL A 74 2.68 21.96 11.04
N ARG A 75 2.04 22.63 10.08
CA ARG A 75 1.74 24.06 10.19
C ARG A 75 0.32 24.14 10.70
N CYS A 76 0.26 24.67 11.92
CA CYS A 76 -0.84 24.67 12.86
C CYS A 76 -2.15 25.27 12.31
N LEU A 77 -3.23 24.77 12.91
CA LEU A 77 -4.41 25.53 13.32
C LEU A 77 -4.07 26.98 13.71
#